data_AF-A0A522R0R7-F1
#
_entry.id   AF-A0A522R0R7-F1
#
_cell.length_a   1.000
_cell.length_b   1.000
_cell.length_c   1.000
_cell.angle_alpha   90.00
_cell.angle_beta   90.00
_cell.angle_gamma   90.00
#
_symmetry.space_group_name_H-M   'P 1'
#
loop_
_entity.id
_entity.type
_entity.pdbx_description
1 polymer ?
#
loop_
_entity_poly.entity_id
_entity_poly.type
_entity_poly.pdbx_seq_one_letter_code
_entity_poly.pdbx_strand_id
1 'polypeptide(L)'
;MSGSRVEQKIKHALTRHGVTATGIDVTFNDGTATLSGTVSSEKDVSKAKKAAMSVRGVKHVDTSGLHAGTNGQSQGQMPSSAQS
;
A
#
# COMPACT_ATOMS: atom_id res chain seq x y z
N MET A 1 -16.47 -6.62 -17.68
CA MET A 1 -15.88 -6.76 -16.34
C MET A 1 -14.57 -7.54 -16.45
N SER A 2 -13.47 -6.89 -16.83
CA SER A 2 -12.13 -7.52 -16.88
C SER A 2 -11.14 -6.57 -16.21
N GLY A 3 -11.22 -6.49 -14.88
CA GLY A 3 -10.08 -6.03 -14.08
C GLY A 3 -9.31 -7.28 -13.67
N SER A 4 -7.99 -7.25 -13.79
CA SER A 4 -7.11 -8.40 -13.58
C SER A 4 -7.38 -9.03 -12.21
N ARG A 5 -7.36 -10.37 -12.14
CA ARG A 5 -7.61 -11.13 -10.90
C ARG A 5 -6.70 -10.71 -9.73
N VAL A 6 -5.54 -10.11 -10.05
CA VAL A 6 -4.57 -9.56 -9.11
C VAL A 6 -5.01 -8.20 -8.56
N GLU A 7 -5.39 -7.25 -9.42
CA GLU A 7 -5.86 -5.91 -9.01
C GLU A 7 -7.07 -6.00 -8.08
N GLN A 8 -8.05 -6.85 -8.44
CA GLN A 8 -9.22 -7.13 -7.61
C GLN A 8 -8.83 -7.65 -6.22
N LYS A 9 -7.87 -8.58 -6.14
CA LYS A 9 -7.37 -9.11 -4.87
C LYS A 9 -6.71 -8.05 -4.02
N ILE A 10 -5.91 -7.18 -4.63
CA ILE A 10 -5.25 -6.08 -3.92
C ILE A 10 -6.30 -5.11 -3.36
N LYS A 11 -7.26 -4.67 -4.19
CA LYS A 11 -8.39 -3.82 -3.76
C LYS A 11 -9.18 -4.44 -2.61
N HIS A 12 -9.49 -5.73 -2.70
CA HIS A 12 -10.23 -6.44 -1.65
C HIS A 12 -9.42 -6.56 -0.34
N ALA A 13 -8.12 -6.83 -0.43
CA ALA A 13 -7.24 -6.93 0.74
C ALA A 13 -7.10 -5.58 1.46
N LEU A 14 -7.00 -4.48 0.70
CA LEU A 14 -6.96 -3.11 1.24
C LEU A 14 -8.21 -2.81 2.08
N THR A 15 -9.39 -3.01 1.50
CA THR A 15 -10.67 -2.79 2.21
C THR A 15 -10.79 -3.67 3.46
N ARG A 16 -10.36 -4.94 3.37
CA ARG A 16 -10.36 -5.86 4.52
C ARG A 16 -9.45 -5.42 5.66
N HIS A 17 -8.36 -4.73 5.35
CA HIS A 17 -7.41 -4.18 6.35
C HIS A 17 -7.86 -2.84 6.95
N GLY A 18 -9.05 -2.36 6.57
CA GLY A 18 -9.59 -1.07 6.99
C GLY A 18 -8.92 0.12 6.30
N VAL A 19 -8.23 -0.11 5.18
CA VAL A 19 -7.63 0.96 4.38
C VAL A 19 -8.74 1.63 3.60
N THR A 20 -9.32 2.68 4.17
CA THR A 20 -10.20 3.60 3.46
C THR A 20 -9.36 4.55 2.64
N ALA A 21 -9.49 4.43 1.33
CA ALA A 21 -8.80 5.30 0.40
C ALA A 21 -9.78 5.79 -0.65
N THR A 22 -9.79 7.09 -0.87
CA THR A 22 -10.74 7.73 -1.76
C THR A 22 -10.12 7.79 -3.15
N GLY A 23 -10.74 7.13 -4.13
CA GLY A 23 -10.23 7.09 -5.50
C GLY A 23 -8.91 6.34 -5.65
N ILE A 24 -8.69 5.24 -4.90
CA ILE A 24 -7.52 4.39 -5.15
C ILE A 24 -7.64 3.69 -6.49
N ASP A 25 -6.60 3.85 -7.30
CA ASP A 25 -6.34 3.04 -8.46
C ASP A 25 -5.18 2.07 -8.19
N VAL A 26 -5.32 0.86 -8.70
CA VAL A 26 -4.36 -0.22 -8.49
C VAL A 26 -4.09 -0.81 -9.85
N THR A 27 -2.84 -0.77 -10.27
CA THR A 27 -2.39 -1.31 -11.54
C THR A 27 -1.36 -2.41 -11.26
N PHE A 28 -1.42 -3.51 -11.99
CA PHE A 28 -0.42 -4.57 -11.88
C PHE A 28 0.21 -4.82 -13.24
N ASN A 29 1.53 -4.69 -13.34
CA ASN A 29 2.27 -4.87 -14.58
C ASN A 29 3.55 -5.67 -14.33
N ASP A 30 3.67 -6.82 -14.97
CA ASP A 30 4.86 -7.69 -14.97
C ASP A 30 5.49 -7.97 -13.57
N GLY A 31 4.66 -8.12 -12.55
CA GLY A 31 5.12 -8.35 -11.17
C GLY A 31 5.32 -7.10 -10.33
N THR A 32 5.08 -5.91 -10.89
CA THR A 32 5.05 -4.65 -10.15
C THR A 32 3.61 -4.22 -9.93
N ALA A 33 3.21 -4.06 -8.67
CA ALA A 33 1.92 -3.52 -8.28
C ALA A 33 2.07 -2.03 -7.94
N THR A 34 1.42 -1.16 -8.68
CA THR A 34 1.40 0.29 -8.45
C THR A 34 0.08 0.69 -7.82
N LEU A 35 0.16 1.40 -6.70
CA LEU A 35 -1.00 1.93 -5.99
C LEU A 35 -0.94 3.45 -5.99
N SER A 36 -2.05 4.07 -6.38
CA SER A 36 -2.18 5.53 -6.47
C SER A 36 -3.49 5.99 -5.85
N GLY A 37 -3.46 7.12 -5.14
CA GLY A 37 -4.63 7.70 -4.47
C GLY A 37 -4.30 8.35 -3.14
N THR A 38 -5.33 8.73 -2.41
CA THR A 38 -5.18 9.36 -1.08
C THR A 38 -5.69 8.44 0.00
N VAL A 39 -4.86 8.19 1.00
CA VAL A 39 -5.20 7.37 2.17
C VAL A 39 -5.28 8.25 3.43
N SER A 40 -6.03 7.78 4.43
CA SER A 40 -6.24 8.52 5.67
C SER A 40 -5.02 8.58 6.58
N SER A 41 -4.04 7.67 6.46
CA SER A 41 -2.87 7.61 7.37
C SER A 41 -1.69 6.83 6.78
N GLU A 42 -0.48 7.09 7.28
CA GLU A 42 0.73 6.35 6.91
C GLU A 42 0.65 4.85 7.27
N LYS A 43 -0.08 4.52 8.34
CA LYS A 43 -0.37 3.13 8.71
C LYS A 43 -1.10 2.39 7.59
N ASP A 44 -2.00 3.07 6.90
CA ASP A 44 -2.73 2.49 5.77
C ASP A 44 -1.84 2.30 4.55
N VAL A 45 -0.88 3.20 4.29
CA VAL A 45 0.15 2.98 3.25
C VAL A 45 0.97 1.73 3.55
N SER A 46 1.41 1.55 4.81
CA SER A 46 2.21 0.38 5.20
C SER A 46 1.41 -0.93 5.12
N LYS A 47 0.15 -0.91 5.55
CA LYS A 47 -0.78 -2.04 5.38
C LYS A 47 -1.04 -2.35 3.91
N ALA A 48 -1.27 -1.32 3.09
CA ALA A 48 -1.47 -1.44 1.65
C ALA A 48 -0.30 -2.15 0.97
N LYS A 49 0.93 -1.73 1.31
CA LYS A 49 2.15 -2.36 0.82
C LYS A 49 2.23 -3.83 1.19
N LYS A 50 2.01 -4.16 2.47
CA LYS A 50 2.03 -5.57 2.96
C LYS A 50 0.95 -6.42 2.29
N ALA A 51 -0.26 -5.88 2.17
CA ALA A 51 -1.39 -6.56 1.54
C ALA A 51 -1.09 -6.85 0.05
N ALA A 52 -0.54 -5.88 -0.68
CA ALA A 52 -0.15 -6.06 -2.07
C ALA A 52 0.98 -7.09 -2.22
N MET A 53 2.01 -7.05 -1.36
CA MET A 53 3.10 -8.05 -1.39
C MET A 53 2.62 -9.47 -1.07
N SER A 54 1.54 -9.62 -0.29
CA SER A 54 0.94 -10.94 -0.01
C SER A 54 0.27 -11.57 -1.24
N VAL A 55 0.10 -10.84 -2.34
CA VAL A 55 -0.54 -11.37 -3.56
C VAL A 55 0.49 -12.13 -4.39
N ARG A 56 0.18 -13.40 -4.68
CA ARG A 56 1.01 -14.26 -5.52
C ARG A 56 1.19 -13.64 -6.90
N GLY A 57 2.44 -13.34 -7.25
CA GLY A 57 2.82 -12.69 -8.51
C GLY A 57 3.43 -11.30 -8.33
N VAL A 58 3.26 -10.69 -7.16
CA VAL A 58 3.85 -9.38 -6.85
C VAL A 58 5.30 -9.55 -6.39
N LYS A 59 6.23 -9.01 -7.18
CA LYS A 59 7.67 -8.91 -6.88
C LYS A 59 8.01 -7.56 -6.27
N HIS A 60 7.40 -6.50 -6.81
CA HIS A 60 7.59 -5.12 -6.37
C HIS A 60 6.25 -4.45 -6.09
N VAL A 61 6.22 -3.60 -5.06
CA VAL A 61 5.06 -2.77 -4.76
C VAL A 61 5.50 -1.33 -4.74
N ASP A 62 4.95 -0.57 -5.68
CA ASP A 62 5.10 0.87 -5.76
C ASP A 62 3.91 1.54 -5.07
N THR A 63 4.20 2.32 -4.04
CA THR A 63 3.22 3.13 -3.31
C THR A 63 3.52 4.61 -3.49
N SER A 64 4.27 4.98 -4.54
CA SER A 64 4.73 6.35 -4.78
C SER A 64 3.56 7.29 -5.10
N GLY A 65 2.48 6.73 -5.66
CA GLY A 65 1.22 7.45 -5.89
C GLY A 65 0.29 7.50 -4.69
N LEU A 66 0.60 6.85 -3.56
CA LEU A 66 -0.21 6.90 -2.35
C LEU A 66 0.23 8.04 -1.44
N HIS A 67 -0.68 8.99 -1.24
CA HIS A 67 -0.46 10.13 -0.36
C HIS A 67 -1.20 9.87 0.96
N ALA A 68 -0.45 9.74 2.05
CA ALA A 68 -1.04 9.74 3.38
C ALA A 68 -1.43 11.17 3.75
N GLY A 69 -2.69 11.40 4.10
CA GLY A 69 -3.08 12.62 4.79
C GLY A 69 -2.33 12.70 6.11
N THR A 70 -1.33 13.56 6.19
CA THR A 70 -0.37 13.61 7.30
C THR A 70 -0.98 14.26 8.55
N ASN A 71 -1.89 13.58 9.23
CA ASN A 71 -2.27 13.92 10.60
C ASN A 71 -1.70 12.85 11.54
N GLY A 72 -0.38 12.84 11.72
CA GLY A 72 0.28 11.87 12.60
C GLY A 72 1.68 11.44 12.20
N GLN A 73 2.49 12.32 11.59
CA GLN A 73 3.94 12.12 11.49
C GLN A 73 4.55 12.23 12.90
N SER A 74 4.39 11.17 13.66
CA SER A 74 5.11 10.88 14.88
C SER A 74 5.24 9.37 14.90
N GLN A 75 6.49 8.92 15.01
CA GLN A 75 6.90 7.55 15.35
C GLN A 75 7.27 6.64 14.17
N GLY A 76 8.59 6.43 14.02
CA GLY A 76 9.07 5.19 13.42
C GLY A 76 10.47 5.16 12.79
N GLN A 77 11.18 6.27 12.68
CA GLN A 77 12.61 6.22 12.33
C GLN A 77 13.45 6.32 13.60
N MET A 78 13.66 5.17 14.23
CA MET A 78 14.85 4.93 15.06
C MET A 78 15.45 3.59 14.62
N PRO A 79 16.36 3.55 13.66
CA PRO A 79 17.45 2.58 13.73
C PRO A 79 18.43 3.11 14.78
N SER A 80 18.31 2.53 15.97
CA SER A 80 19.38 2.29 16.94
C SER A 80 20.56 3.27 16.93
N SER A 81 20.58 4.12 17.96
CA SER A 81 21.78 4.71 18.52
C SER A 81 22.99 3.76 18.45
N ALA A 82 24.11 4.35 18.09
CA ALA A 82 25.45 3.89 18.42
C ALA A 82 25.48 3.12 19.75
N GLN A 83 25.85 1.85 19.67
CA GLN A 83 26.25 1.01 20.79
C GLN A 83 27.24 0.02 20.15
N SER A 84 28.55 0.09 20.29
CA SER A 84 29.46 0.81 21.19
C SER A 84 30.78 1.08 20.47
#